data_AF-A0A3S3P4J5-F1
#
_entry.id   AF-A0A3S3P4J5-F1
#
_cell.length_a   1.000
_cell.length_b   1.000
_cell.length_c   1.000
_cell.angle_alpha   90.00
_cell.angle_beta   90.00
_cell.angle_gamma   90.00
#
_symmetry.space_group_name_H-M   'P 1'
#
loop_
_entity.id
_entity.type
_entity.pdbx_description
1 polymer ?
#
loop_
_entity_poly.entity_id
_entity_poly.type
_entity_poly.pdbx_seq_one_letter_code
_entity_poly.pdbx_strand_id
1 'polypeptide(L)'
;MFVALLIVIVVLMTTNILNAVITAAVFGGMILLLTVRDGDGRSVLSRTANRVAWSSTKRRKANVYRSGPLGRSEWGTNQLPGLAAQSRLSEHEDSYARPFAMIYNPHAKTYSIVIGTEPDGAALVDQEQVDLWVADWGHWLRNLADEPGMEAAQVTIETAPDSGRRLRREVETNTDPDAPDFAKAMLGEVVMNYPAGSSTVKAYVALTFSAAPRKGAKPRTPEDMGRELAARLPGLTATLQATGAGAAHPLTAQELCETILVAYDPAAASLIDDAHANGEVPDLSWSDVGPTAAQANWDSYRHDSATSVTWQMTQAPRGLVQSGVLARLLAPHRDIARKRVTLLYKPIDPARAAALVQADVRAAEFKATSSRKPVARDSLALRSAQATESEEASGAGLVNFGILVTATVIDPSKEADARAAVDNLGATARLRLRPVYGSQDSAFAAALPLGLVLTKHVAVPAMLREGI
;
A
#
# COMPACT_ATOMS: atom_id res chain seq x y z
N MET A 1 -23.87 22.02 -13.55
CA MET A 1 -24.15 23.45 -13.84
C MET A 1 -25.47 23.65 -14.56
N PHE A 2 -25.69 23.03 -15.74
CA PHE A 2 -26.93 23.19 -16.51
C PHE A 2 -28.22 22.91 -15.72
N VAL A 3 -28.27 21.84 -14.93
CA VAL A 3 -29.44 21.50 -14.10
C VAL A 3 -29.73 22.56 -13.04
N ALA A 4 -28.69 23.08 -12.35
CA ALA A 4 -28.86 24.12 -11.34
C ALA A 4 -29.37 25.44 -11.96
N LEU A 5 -28.88 25.78 -13.14
CA LEU A 5 -29.29 26.96 -13.90
C LEU A 5 -30.76 26.83 -14.33
N LEU A 6 -31.19 25.65 -14.76
CA LEU A 6 -32.56 25.36 -15.16
C LEU A 6 -33.52 25.43 -13.96
N ILE A 7 -33.13 24.92 -12.79
CA ILE A 7 -33.90 25.04 -11.54
C ILE A 7 -34.07 26.51 -11.13
N VAL A 8 -33.00 27.32 -11.20
CA VAL A 8 -33.06 28.75 -10.90
C VAL A 8 -34.03 29.47 -11.85
N ILE A 9 -33.99 29.15 -13.16
CA ILE A 9 -34.91 29.71 -14.16
C ILE A 9 -36.36 29.31 -13.87
N VAL A 10 -36.63 28.05 -13.54
CA VAL A 10 -37.99 27.57 -13.20
C VAL A 10 -38.52 28.28 -11.95
N VAL A 11 -37.69 28.49 -10.92
CA VAL A 11 -38.09 29.21 -9.70
C VAL A 11 -38.37 30.69 -9.99
N LEU A 12 -37.57 31.31 -10.86
CA LEU A 12 -37.79 32.68 -11.33
C LEU A 12 -39.14 32.83 -12.05
N MET A 13 -39.53 31.83 -12.87
CA MET A 13 -40.77 31.88 -13.65
C MET A 13 -42.03 31.55 -12.82
N THR A 14 -41.90 30.78 -11.74
CA THR A 14 -43.05 30.27 -10.97
C THR A 14 -43.33 31.02 -9.67
N THR A 15 -42.35 31.76 -9.15
CA THR A 15 -42.49 32.45 -7.85
C THR A 15 -42.19 33.94 -7.97
N ASN A 16 -41.06 34.40 -7.44
CA ASN A 16 -40.70 35.81 -7.40
C ASN A 16 -39.17 35.96 -7.44
N ILE A 17 -38.68 37.14 -7.87
CA ILE A 17 -37.23 37.39 -8.07
C ILE A 17 -36.40 37.09 -6.81
N LEU A 18 -36.93 37.43 -5.63
CA LEU A 18 -36.24 37.19 -4.35
C LEU A 18 -35.95 35.69 -4.13
N ASN A 19 -36.92 34.81 -4.41
CA ASN A 19 -36.76 33.36 -4.25
C ASN A 19 -35.77 32.78 -5.27
N ALA A 20 -35.76 33.32 -6.49
CA ALA A 20 -34.78 32.94 -7.50
C ALA A 20 -33.35 33.36 -7.11
N VAL A 21 -33.17 34.55 -6.53
CA VAL A 21 -31.87 35.02 -6.02
C VAL A 21 -31.39 34.16 -4.86
N ILE A 22 -32.26 33.81 -3.90
CA ILE A 22 -31.91 32.90 -2.80
C ILE A 22 -31.50 31.53 -3.34
N THR A 23 -32.27 30.99 -4.29
CA THR A 23 -31.98 29.70 -4.92
C THR A 23 -30.64 29.74 -5.67
N ALA A 24 -30.39 30.81 -6.43
CA ALA A 24 -29.12 31.02 -7.12
C ALA A 24 -27.94 31.17 -6.14
N ALA A 25 -28.12 31.84 -5.00
CA ALA A 25 -27.10 31.96 -3.97
C ALA A 25 -26.80 30.61 -3.29
N VAL A 26 -27.83 29.79 -3.01
CA VAL A 26 -27.66 28.45 -2.44
C VAL A 26 -26.94 27.52 -3.43
N PHE A 27 -27.41 27.43 -4.68
CA PHE A 27 -26.76 26.60 -5.69
C PHE A 27 -25.38 27.13 -6.06
N GLY A 28 -25.20 28.45 -6.13
CA GLY A 28 -23.91 29.11 -6.34
C GLY A 28 -22.92 28.80 -5.21
N GLY A 29 -23.36 28.90 -3.96
CA GLY A 29 -22.57 28.51 -2.78
C GLY A 29 -22.22 27.02 -2.78
N MET A 30 -23.15 26.15 -3.16
CA MET A 30 -22.90 24.71 -3.29
C MET A 30 -21.88 24.40 -4.40
N ILE A 31 -22.00 25.04 -5.56
CA ILE A 31 -21.03 24.91 -6.66
C ILE A 31 -19.66 25.46 -6.23
N LEU A 32 -19.62 26.58 -5.50
CA LEU A 32 -18.39 27.13 -4.94
C LEU A 32 -17.71 26.13 -3.99
N LEU A 33 -18.47 25.53 -3.07
CA LEU A 33 -17.96 24.50 -2.15
C LEU A 33 -17.44 23.23 -2.87
N LEU A 34 -17.97 22.93 -4.05
CA LEU A 34 -17.52 21.82 -4.90
C LEU A 34 -16.29 22.17 -5.74
N THR A 35 -16.16 23.44 -6.15
CA THR A 35 -15.09 23.91 -7.04
C THR A 35 -13.85 24.36 -6.29
N VAL A 36 -13.99 24.88 -5.07
CA VAL A 36 -12.86 25.15 -4.19
C VAL A 36 -12.25 23.81 -3.76
N ARG A 37 -11.16 23.46 -4.45
CA ARG A 37 -10.33 22.30 -4.14
C ARG A 37 -9.11 22.76 -3.36
N ASP A 38 -8.75 21.97 -2.35
CA ASP A 38 -7.49 22.12 -1.64
C ASP A 38 -6.30 21.80 -2.58
N GLY A 39 -5.08 22.09 -2.16
CA GLY A 39 -3.88 21.70 -2.91
C GLY A 39 -3.77 20.19 -3.14
N ASP A 40 -4.49 19.39 -2.35
CA ASP A 40 -4.63 17.93 -2.46
C ASP A 40 -5.83 17.48 -3.30
N GLY A 41 -6.47 18.38 -4.06
CA GLY A 41 -7.55 18.06 -4.99
C GLY A 41 -8.91 17.73 -4.35
N ARG A 42 -9.01 17.72 -3.01
CA ARG A 42 -10.27 17.46 -2.29
C ARG A 42 -11.13 18.72 -2.17
N SER A 43 -12.43 18.57 -2.43
CA SER A 43 -13.42 19.63 -2.23
C SER A 43 -13.77 19.80 -0.75
N VAL A 44 -14.29 20.97 -0.38
CA VAL A 44 -14.77 21.23 0.99
C VAL A 44 -15.84 20.22 1.41
N LEU A 45 -16.73 19.84 0.47
CA LEU A 45 -17.75 18.83 0.71
C LEU A 45 -17.15 17.48 1.13
N SER A 46 -16.11 17.02 0.44
CA SER A 46 -15.46 15.74 0.78
C SER A 46 -14.82 15.75 2.17
N ARG A 47 -14.28 16.89 2.60
CA ARG A 47 -13.71 17.07 3.95
C ARG A 47 -14.81 17.02 5.02
N THR A 48 -15.92 17.70 4.79
CA THR A 48 -17.08 17.70 5.69
C THR A 48 -17.70 16.31 5.77
N ALA A 49 -17.87 15.62 4.64
CA ALA A 49 -18.37 14.25 4.59
C ALA A 49 -17.49 13.29 5.40
N ASN A 50 -16.15 13.36 5.26
CA ASN A 50 -15.24 12.57 6.08
C ASN A 50 -15.38 12.86 7.58
N ARG A 51 -15.54 14.13 7.97
CA ARG A 51 -15.73 14.53 9.37
C ARG A 51 -17.04 13.97 9.95
N VAL A 52 -18.12 14.02 9.17
CA VAL A 52 -19.43 13.47 9.55
C VAL A 52 -19.37 11.94 9.66
N ALA A 53 -18.79 11.27 8.66
CA ALA A 53 -18.59 9.82 8.67
C ALA A 53 -17.80 9.40 9.92
N TRP A 54 -16.70 10.09 10.21
CA TRP A 54 -15.91 9.84 11.42
C TRP A 54 -16.67 10.07 12.71
N SER A 55 -17.45 11.15 12.81
CA SER A 55 -18.29 11.39 13.99
C SER A 55 -19.30 10.26 14.18
N SER A 56 -19.84 9.71 13.09
CA SER A 56 -20.72 8.54 13.14
C SER A 56 -19.98 7.30 13.64
N THR A 57 -18.79 7.01 13.10
CA THR A 57 -17.92 5.90 13.54
C THR A 57 -17.62 5.97 15.03
N LYS A 58 -17.23 7.15 15.53
CA LYS A 58 -16.95 7.38 16.96
C LYS A 58 -18.20 7.20 17.83
N ARG A 59 -19.36 7.71 17.40
CA ARG A 59 -20.64 7.53 18.12
C ARG A 59 -21.04 6.05 18.20
N ARG A 60 -20.79 5.28 17.13
CA ARG A 60 -21.06 3.83 17.08
C ARG A 60 -19.99 2.98 17.78
N LYS A 61 -18.92 3.61 18.30
CA LYS A 61 -17.73 2.94 18.86
C LYS A 61 -17.06 1.96 17.89
N ALA A 62 -17.27 2.14 16.58
CA ALA A 62 -16.66 1.30 15.55
C ALA A 62 -15.16 1.60 15.35
N ASN A 63 -14.64 2.67 15.97
CA ASN A 63 -13.23 3.02 15.99
C ASN A 63 -12.43 2.30 17.08
N VAL A 64 -13.10 1.53 17.96
CA VAL A 64 -12.47 0.78 19.06
C VAL A 64 -12.60 -0.71 18.77
N TYR A 65 -11.48 -1.41 18.74
CA TYR A 65 -11.39 -2.84 18.52
C TYR A 65 -10.84 -3.52 19.78
N ARG A 66 -11.51 -4.59 20.22
CA ARG A 66 -11.13 -5.41 21.39
C ARG A 66 -11.40 -6.88 21.06
N SER A 67 -10.36 -7.68 21.06
CA SER A 67 -10.37 -9.11 20.76
C SER A 67 -10.03 -9.94 22.02
N GLY A 68 -9.86 -11.25 21.84
CA GLY A 68 -9.59 -12.19 22.92
C GLY A 68 -10.85 -12.82 23.56
N PRO A 69 -10.68 -13.66 24.60
CA PRO A 69 -11.75 -14.53 25.13
C PRO A 69 -12.98 -13.79 25.69
N LEU A 70 -12.80 -12.54 26.13
CA LEU A 70 -13.86 -11.65 26.59
C LEU A 70 -14.17 -10.52 25.60
N GLY A 71 -13.56 -10.59 24.41
CA GLY A 71 -13.72 -9.65 23.32
C GLY A 71 -15.02 -9.87 22.56
N ARG A 72 -15.25 -9.03 21.54
CA ARG A 72 -16.43 -9.12 20.66
C ARG A 72 -16.22 -10.04 19.45
N SER A 73 -15.04 -10.65 19.31
CA SER A 73 -14.80 -11.65 18.28
C SER A 73 -15.58 -12.92 18.60
N GLU A 74 -16.18 -13.56 17.59
CA GLU A 74 -17.07 -14.71 17.75
C GLU A 74 -16.39 -15.93 18.40
N TRP A 75 -15.06 -15.99 18.35
CA TRP A 75 -14.27 -17.18 18.69
C TRP A 75 -13.30 -16.98 19.87
N GLY A 76 -13.30 -15.80 20.51
CA GLY A 76 -12.36 -15.52 21.60
C GLY A 76 -10.90 -15.38 21.17
N THR A 77 -10.62 -15.28 19.86
CA THR A 77 -9.27 -15.11 19.29
C THR A 77 -8.97 -13.64 18.98
N ASN A 78 -7.69 -13.34 18.77
CA ASN A 78 -7.15 -12.06 18.30
C ASN A 78 -7.24 -11.96 16.78
N GLN A 79 -8.46 -11.93 16.26
CA GLN A 79 -8.70 -11.85 14.81
C GLN A 79 -8.22 -10.51 14.22
N LEU A 80 -7.90 -10.49 12.93
CA LEU A 80 -7.61 -9.25 12.23
C LEU A 80 -8.80 -8.27 12.27
N PRO A 81 -8.56 -6.94 12.37
CA PRO A 81 -9.61 -5.94 12.38
C PRO A 81 -9.98 -5.47 10.96
N GLY A 82 -11.13 -4.79 10.86
CA GLY A 82 -11.50 -3.98 9.70
C GLY A 82 -11.54 -4.76 8.38
N LEU A 83 -10.86 -4.24 7.35
CA LEU A 83 -10.88 -4.78 5.98
C LEU A 83 -10.34 -6.21 5.88
N ALA A 84 -9.51 -6.63 6.82
CA ALA A 84 -8.89 -7.94 6.87
C ALA A 84 -9.65 -8.93 7.76
N ALA A 85 -10.71 -8.51 8.46
CA ALA A 85 -11.38 -9.34 9.47
C ALA A 85 -11.91 -10.66 8.92
N GLN A 86 -12.56 -10.64 7.74
CA GLN A 86 -13.11 -11.85 7.14
C GLN A 86 -12.08 -12.66 6.32
N SER A 87 -10.81 -12.24 6.31
CA SER A 87 -9.79 -12.95 5.54
C SER A 87 -9.56 -14.36 6.10
N ARG A 88 -9.27 -15.29 5.21
CA ARG A 88 -8.96 -16.68 5.55
C ARG A 88 -7.62 -17.04 4.94
N LEU A 89 -6.81 -17.78 5.67
CA LEU A 89 -5.53 -18.28 5.21
C LEU A 89 -5.66 -19.76 4.85
N SER A 90 -5.02 -20.14 3.75
CA SER A 90 -4.78 -21.53 3.36
C SER A 90 -3.35 -21.66 2.85
N GLU A 91 -2.75 -22.83 3.00
CA GLU A 91 -1.41 -23.12 2.51
C GLU A 91 -1.49 -24.19 1.43
N HIS A 92 -0.67 -24.03 0.40
CA HIS A 92 -0.57 -24.91 -0.76
C HIS A 92 0.89 -25.06 -1.15
N GLU A 93 1.22 -26.04 -1.99
CA GLU A 93 2.56 -26.21 -2.54
C GLU A 93 2.59 -25.87 -4.03
N ASP A 94 3.64 -25.19 -4.46
CA ASP A 94 3.86 -24.89 -5.87
C ASP A 94 4.46 -26.08 -6.63
N SER A 95 4.68 -25.92 -7.94
CA SER A 95 5.24 -26.98 -8.79
C SER A 95 6.68 -27.39 -8.43
N TYR A 96 7.37 -26.62 -7.58
CA TYR A 96 8.70 -26.90 -7.05
C TYR A 96 8.67 -27.37 -5.59
N ALA A 97 7.49 -27.77 -5.10
CA ALA A 97 7.26 -28.17 -3.71
C ALA A 97 7.62 -27.07 -2.69
N ARG A 98 7.51 -25.79 -3.08
CA ARG A 98 7.64 -24.67 -2.15
C ARG A 98 6.26 -24.37 -1.54
N PRO A 99 6.13 -24.38 -0.20
CA PRO A 99 4.88 -23.96 0.45
C PRO A 99 4.62 -22.47 0.18
N PHE A 100 3.35 -22.12 -0.03
CA PHE A 100 2.92 -20.74 -0.17
C PHE A 100 1.57 -20.47 0.50
N ALA A 101 1.50 -19.34 1.19
CA ALA A 101 0.31 -18.78 1.78
C ALA A 101 -0.61 -18.18 0.71
N MET A 102 -1.89 -18.51 0.81
CA MET A 102 -2.95 -17.89 0.03
C MET A 102 -4.03 -17.32 0.94
N ILE A 103 -4.23 -16.00 0.84
CA ILE A 103 -5.23 -15.24 1.58
C ILE A 103 -6.49 -15.11 0.74
N TYR A 104 -7.62 -15.62 1.22
CA TYR A 104 -8.92 -15.37 0.62
C TYR A 104 -9.63 -14.22 1.32
N ASN A 105 -10.08 -13.22 0.56
CA ASN A 105 -10.97 -12.15 1.05
C ASN A 105 -12.41 -12.39 0.54
N PRO A 106 -13.35 -12.87 1.39
CA PRO A 106 -14.72 -13.15 0.97
C PRO A 106 -15.51 -11.91 0.53
N HIS A 107 -15.23 -10.75 1.13
CA HIS A 107 -15.91 -9.50 0.80
C HIS A 107 -15.53 -9.01 -0.59
N ALA A 108 -14.23 -8.97 -0.89
CA ALA A 108 -13.72 -8.56 -2.20
C ALA A 108 -13.80 -9.67 -3.26
N LYS A 109 -14.02 -10.93 -2.83
CA LYS A 109 -13.93 -12.14 -3.67
C LYS A 109 -12.59 -12.18 -4.40
N THR A 110 -11.51 -12.10 -3.66
CA THR A 110 -10.14 -12.13 -4.20
C THR A 110 -9.27 -13.10 -3.42
N TYR A 111 -8.29 -13.69 -4.10
CA TYR A 111 -7.21 -14.46 -3.49
C TYR A 111 -5.90 -13.70 -3.66
N SER A 112 -5.11 -13.59 -2.59
CA SER A 112 -3.80 -12.95 -2.62
C SER A 112 -2.73 -13.94 -2.21
N ILE A 113 -1.59 -13.89 -2.88
CA ILE A 113 -0.35 -14.57 -2.48
C ILE A 113 0.70 -13.52 -2.14
N VAL A 114 1.65 -13.86 -1.28
CA VAL A 114 2.71 -12.95 -0.85
C VAL A 114 4.06 -13.58 -1.14
N ILE A 115 4.94 -12.82 -1.77
CA ILE A 115 6.31 -13.20 -2.12
C ILE A 115 7.25 -12.35 -1.28
N GLY A 116 8.11 -12.98 -0.49
CA GLY A 116 9.25 -12.33 0.15
C GLY A 116 10.37 -12.09 -0.85
N THR A 117 10.97 -10.91 -0.81
CA THR A 117 12.06 -10.50 -1.70
C THR A 117 13.20 -9.88 -0.91
N GLU A 118 14.43 -10.11 -1.34
CA GLU A 118 15.65 -9.54 -0.76
C GLU A 118 16.36 -8.63 -1.77
N PRO A 119 15.90 -7.38 -1.97
CA PRO A 119 16.47 -6.50 -2.97
C PRO A 119 17.92 -6.15 -2.63
N ASP A 120 18.82 -6.32 -3.61
CA ASP A 120 20.28 -6.15 -3.44
C ASP A 120 20.70 -4.69 -3.13
N GLY A 121 19.77 -3.74 -3.26
CA GLY A 121 20.03 -2.31 -3.12
C GLY A 121 20.80 -1.75 -4.31
N ALA A 122 20.93 -0.43 -4.36
CA ALA A 122 21.59 0.26 -5.48
C ALA A 122 23.06 0.65 -5.19
N ALA A 123 23.66 0.11 -4.13
CA ALA A 123 25.02 0.46 -3.75
C ALA A 123 26.03 -0.33 -4.58
N LEU A 124 27.00 0.37 -5.20
CA LEU A 124 28.06 -0.22 -6.03
C LEU A 124 27.56 -0.96 -7.30
N VAL A 125 26.42 -0.56 -7.83
CA VAL A 125 25.87 -1.11 -9.09
C VAL A 125 26.07 -0.10 -10.22
N ASP A 126 26.50 -0.58 -11.38
CA ASP A 126 26.66 0.25 -12.59
C ASP A 126 25.31 0.76 -13.11
N GLN A 127 25.31 1.96 -13.71
CA GLN A 127 24.09 2.58 -14.22
C GLN A 127 23.37 1.71 -15.27
N GLU A 128 24.11 0.99 -16.11
CA GLU A 128 23.55 0.08 -17.11
C GLU A 128 22.70 -1.03 -16.46
N GLN A 129 23.17 -1.61 -15.35
CA GLN A 129 22.43 -2.63 -14.61
C GLN A 129 21.18 -2.04 -13.94
N VAL A 130 21.26 -0.81 -13.44
CA VAL A 130 20.10 -0.09 -12.90
C VAL A 130 19.05 0.15 -13.99
N ASP A 131 19.49 0.54 -15.20
CA ASP A 131 18.58 0.77 -16.32
C ASP A 131 17.91 -0.53 -16.79
N LEU A 132 18.64 -1.65 -16.80
CA LEU A 132 18.09 -2.98 -17.05
C LEU A 132 17.03 -3.38 -16.02
N TRP A 133 17.32 -3.22 -14.73
CA TRP A 133 16.33 -3.52 -13.67
C TRP A 133 15.07 -2.67 -13.77
N VAL A 134 15.21 -1.38 -14.09
CA VAL A 134 14.07 -0.48 -14.29
C VAL A 134 13.25 -0.91 -15.51
N ALA A 135 13.90 -1.31 -16.60
CA ALA A 135 13.22 -1.83 -17.79
C ALA A 135 12.49 -3.15 -17.49
N ASP A 136 13.15 -4.09 -16.82
CA ASP A 136 12.58 -5.39 -16.43
C ASP A 136 11.42 -5.23 -15.44
N TRP A 137 11.50 -4.27 -14.51
CA TRP A 137 10.38 -3.91 -13.64
C TRP A 137 9.17 -3.40 -14.44
N GLY A 138 9.41 -2.57 -15.45
CA GLY A 138 8.37 -2.11 -16.37
C GLY A 138 7.73 -3.26 -17.16
N HIS A 139 8.54 -4.18 -17.68
CA HIS A 139 8.07 -5.37 -18.37
C HIS A 139 7.29 -6.31 -17.44
N TRP A 140 7.76 -6.51 -16.21
CA TRP A 140 7.07 -7.30 -15.21
C TRP A 140 5.69 -6.72 -14.91
N LEU A 141 5.58 -5.42 -14.64
CA LEU A 141 4.31 -4.73 -14.41
C LEU A 141 3.35 -4.85 -15.60
N ARG A 142 3.84 -4.77 -16.84
CA ARG A 142 3.02 -5.01 -18.03
C ARG A 142 2.50 -6.44 -18.05
N ASN A 143 3.37 -7.43 -17.84
CA ASN A 143 2.99 -8.84 -17.91
C ASN A 143 1.93 -9.20 -16.86
N LEU A 144 1.89 -8.49 -15.72
CA LEU A 144 0.80 -8.64 -14.75
C LEU A 144 -0.57 -8.26 -15.31
N ALA A 145 -0.66 -7.35 -16.28
CA ALA A 145 -1.93 -7.00 -16.93
C ALA A 145 -2.48 -8.16 -17.79
N ASP A 146 -1.58 -9.00 -18.31
CA ASP A 146 -1.92 -10.19 -19.10
C ASP A 146 -2.17 -11.43 -18.24
N GLU A 147 -1.82 -11.38 -16.94
CA GLU A 147 -2.02 -12.50 -16.02
C GLU A 147 -3.50 -12.79 -15.78
N PRO A 148 -3.98 -14.03 -16.03
CA PRO A 148 -5.38 -14.35 -15.89
C PRO A 148 -5.91 -14.09 -14.48
N GLY A 149 -6.90 -13.20 -14.41
CA GLY A 149 -7.58 -12.84 -13.17
C GLY A 149 -6.81 -11.88 -12.27
N MET A 150 -5.70 -11.28 -12.71
CA MET A 150 -4.99 -10.25 -11.94
C MET A 150 -5.90 -9.06 -11.64
N GLU A 151 -5.94 -8.62 -10.39
CA GLU A 151 -6.76 -7.50 -9.91
C GLU A 151 -5.92 -6.36 -9.34
N ALA A 152 -4.83 -6.71 -8.66
CA ALA A 152 -3.89 -5.76 -8.08
C ALA A 152 -2.55 -6.44 -7.80
N ALA A 153 -1.50 -5.64 -7.77
CA ALA A 153 -0.22 -6.00 -7.18
C ALA A 153 0.15 -4.97 -6.13
N GLN A 154 0.91 -5.38 -5.13
CA GLN A 154 1.33 -4.50 -4.05
C GLN A 154 2.79 -4.78 -3.72
N VAL A 155 3.59 -3.73 -3.61
CA VAL A 155 4.99 -3.82 -3.18
C VAL A 155 5.10 -3.10 -1.84
N THR A 156 5.50 -3.82 -0.80
CA THR A 156 5.61 -3.31 0.56
C THR A 156 7.07 -3.39 0.99
N ILE A 157 7.69 -2.23 1.19
CA ILE A 157 9.04 -2.12 1.71
C ILE A 157 8.94 -1.64 3.15
N GLU A 158 9.42 -2.45 4.07
CA GLU A 158 9.38 -2.19 5.50
C GLU A 158 10.80 -2.06 6.06
N THR A 159 11.01 -1.03 6.87
CA THR A 159 12.25 -0.79 7.59
C THR A 159 11.98 -0.78 9.08
N ALA A 160 12.77 -1.53 9.84
CA ALA A 160 12.66 -1.64 11.28
C ALA A 160 14.05 -1.82 11.92
N PRO A 161 14.24 -1.44 13.18
CA PRO A 161 15.42 -1.78 13.96
C PRO A 161 15.74 -3.26 13.85
N ASP A 162 17.02 -3.56 13.68
CA ASP A 162 17.53 -4.91 13.79
C ASP A 162 17.56 -5.31 15.28
N SER A 163 17.10 -6.51 15.62
CA SER A 163 17.25 -7.07 16.97
C SER A 163 18.73 -7.34 17.30
N GLY A 164 19.60 -7.35 16.29
CA GLY A 164 21.04 -7.64 16.41
C GLY A 164 21.35 -9.12 16.58
N ARG A 165 20.32 -9.97 16.68
CA ARG A 165 20.46 -11.42 16.84
C ARG A 165 21.04 -12.06 15.59
N ARG A 166 20.70 -11.56 14.40
CA ARG A 166 21.27 -12.03 13.13
C ARG A 166 22.79 -11.88 13.11
N LEU A 167 23.29 -10.67 13.43
CA LEU A 167 24.73 -10.40 13.52
C LEU A 167 25.39 -11.25 14.62
N ARG A 168 24.75 -11.35 15.79
CA ARG A 168 25.26 -12.18 16.89
C ARG A 168 25.42 -13.64 16.48
N ARG A 169 24.39 -14.21 15.86
CA ARG A 169 24.40 -15.60 15.38
C ARG A 169 25.46 -15.83 14.30
N GLU A 170 25.58 -14.90 13.36
CA GLU A 170 26.60 -14.97 12.30
C GLU A 170 28.00 -15.03 12.91
N VAL A 171 28.28 -14.17 13.89
CA VAL A 171 29.56 -14.16 14.61
C VAL A 171 29.74 -15.43 15.43
N GLU A 172 28.74 -15.85 16.22
CA GLU A 172 28.84 -17.05 17.06
C GLU A 172 29.00 -18.35 16.25
N THR A 173 28.39 -18.42 15.06
CA THR A 173 28.42 -19.62 14.20
C THR A 173 29.69 -19.69 13.36
N ASN A 174 30.17 -18.55 12.84
CA ASN A 174 31.26 -18.51 11.86
C ASN A 174 32.61 -18.08 12.45
N THR A 175 32.71 -17.83 13.76
CA THR A 175 34.00 -17.58 14.41
C THR A 175 34.79 -18.87 14.55
N ASP A 176 35.97 -18.92 13.93
CA ASP A 176 36.92 -20.03 14.08
C ASP A 176 37.39 -20.15 15.55
N PRO A 177 37.26 -21.34 16.18
CA PRO A 177 37.77 -21.59 17.52
C PRO A 177 39.27 -21.30 17.70
N ASP A 178 40.07 -21.37 16.63
CA ASP A 178 41.51 -21.12 16.64
C ASP A 178 41.88 -19.67 16.25
N ALA A 179 40.89 -18.80 16.03
CA ALA A 179 41.14 -17.40 15.70
C ALA A 179 41.88 -16.66 16.85
N PRO A 180 42.75 -15.67 16.54
CA PRO A 180 43.44 -14.86 17.54
C PRO A 180 42.48 -14.18 18.53
N ASP A 181 42.86 -14.14 19.81
CA ASP A 181 42.02 -13.60 20.89
C ASP A 181 41.60 -12.14 20.65
N PHE A 182 42.47 -11.33 20.05
CA PHE A 182 42.14 -9.96 19.67
C PHE A 182 40.99 -9.88 18.67
N ALA A 183 40.96 -10.77 17.67
CA ALA A 183 39.90 -10.80 16.67
C ALA A 183 38.57 -11.24 17.30
N LYS A 184 38.59 -12.25 18.19
CA LYS A 184 37.40 -12.67 18.95
C LYS A 184 36.88 -11.57 19.87
N ALA A 185 37.76 -10.85 20.56
CA ALA A 185 37.39 -9.73 21.41
C ALA A 185 36.76 -8.59 20.60
N MET A 186 37.35 -8.23 19.45
CA MET A 186 36.80 -7.24 18.52
C MET A 186 35.41 -7.65 18.00
N LEU A 187 35.23 -8.90 17.56
CA LEU A 187 33.93 -9.40 17.10
C LEU A 187 32.89 -9.38 18.22
N GLY A 188 33.27 -9.77 19.45
CA GLY A 188 32.41 -9.67 20.62
C GLY A 188 31.99 -8.23 20.94
N GLU A 189 32.91 -7.27 20.83
CA GLU A 189 32.62 -5.84 21.02
C GLU A 189 31.66 -5.31 19.94
N VAL A 190 31.87 -5.69 18.67
CA VAL A 190 30.98 -5.32 17.56
C VAL A 190 29.57 -5.87 17.79
N VAL A 191 29.43 -7.12 18.20
CA VAL A 191 28.12 -7.73 18.50
C VAL A 191 27.39 -7.00 19.64
N MET A 192 28.11 -6.44 20.61
CA MET A 192 27.50 -5.72 21.74
C MET A 192 27.13 -4.27 21.39
N ASN A 193 27.92 -3.59 20.55
CA ASN A 193 27.77 -2.16 20.29
C ASN A 193 27.01 -1.83 18.99
N TYR A 194 27.04 -2.71 17.98
CA TYR A 194 26.47 -2.47 16.66
C TYR A 194 24.94 -2.62 16.56
N PRO A 195 24.25 -3.51 17.32
CA PRO A 195 22.79 -3.64 17.25
C PRO A 195 22.02 -2.34 17.50
N ALA A 196 22.58 -1.41 18.26
CA ALA A 196 21.92 -0.15 18.63
C ALA A 196 21.70 0.84 17.47
N GLY A 197 22.17 0.54 16.25
CA GLY A 197 22.02 1.42 15.07
C GLY A 197 21.72 0.73 13.74
N SER A 198 21.63 -0.60 13.69
CA SER A 198 21.30 -1.33 12.46
C SER A 198 19.80 -1.35 12.20
N SER A 199 19.40 -1.39 10.93
CA SER A 199 18.02 -1.49 10.52
C SER A 199 17.89 -2.53 9.41
N THR A 200 16.90 -3.40 9.54
CA THR A 200 16.57 -4.38 8.52
C THR A 200 15.60 -3.77 7.52
N VAL A 201 15.76 -4.15 6.25
CA VAL A 201 14.81 -3.85 5.17
C VAL A 201 14.18 -5.18 4.76
N LYS A 202 12.85 -5.29 4.89
CA LYS A 202 12.07 -6.42 4.37
C LYS A 202 11.23 -5.93 3.20
N ALA A 203 11.22 -6.67 2.10
CA ALA A 203 10.42 -6.33 0.93
C ALA A 203 9.48 -7.49 0.60
N TYR A 204 8.22 -7.14 0.32
CA TYR A 204 7.15 -8.08 0.03
C TYR A 204 6.40 -7.67 -1.22
N VAL A 205 6.08 -8.63 -2.08
CA VAL A 205 5.23 -8.44 -3.24
C VAL A 205 3.97 -9.29 -3.07
N ALA A 206 2.82 -8.64 -2.89
CA ALA A 206 1.54 -9.32 -2.85
C ALA A 206 0.85 -9.24 -4.22
N LEU A 207 0.45 -10.38 -4.77
CA LEU A 207 -0.27 -10.49 -6.04
C LEU A 207 -1.70 -10.94 -5.76
N THR A 208 -2.68 -10.20 -6.27
CA THR A 208 -4.09 -10.42 -5.97
C THR A 208 -4.87 -10.77 -7.22
N PHE A 209 -5.60 -11.88 -7.15
CA PHE A 209 -6.37 -12.45 -8.23
C PHE A 209 -7.87 -12.47 -7.89
N SER A 210 -8.71 -12.35 -8.91
CA SER A 210 -10.16 -12.53 -8.78
C SER A 210 -10.50 -13.97 -8.43
N ALA A 211 -11.31 -14.17 -7.40
CA ALA A 211 -11.82 -15.49 -7.06
C ALA A 211 -12.79 -16.03 -8.12
N ALA A 212 -13.44 -15.16 -8.89
CA ALA A 212 -14.36 -15.55 -9.95
C ALA A 212 -13.69 -15.40 -11.33
N PRO A 213 -13.72 -16.42 -12.21
CA PRO A 213 -13.08 -16.37 -13.52
C PRO A 213 -13.70 -15.32 -14.45
N ARG A 214 -14.98 -15.01 -14.25
CA ARG A 214 -15.72 -13.97 -14.98
C ARG A 214 -16.72 -13.31 -14.05
N LYS A 215 -17.14 -12.09 -14.39
CA LYS A 215 -18.16 -11.36 -13.65
C LYS A 215 -19.46 -12.16 -13.57
N GLY A 216 -19.92 -12.45 -12.35
CA GLY A 216 -21.14 -13.23 -12.09
C GLY A 216 -20.94 -14.74 -11.99
N ALA A 217 -19.74 -15.26 -12.27
CA ALA A 217 -19.43 -16.68 -12.04
C ALA A 217 -19.29 -16.99 -10.54
N LYS A 218 -19.48 -18.27 -10.18
CA LYS A 218 -19.23 -18.75 -8.81
C LYS A 218 -17.74 -18.57 -8.48
N PRO A 219 -17.39 -18.05 -7.29
CA PRO A 219 -16.00 -18.02 -6.83
C PRO A 219 -15.41 -19.44 -6.79
N ARG A 220 -14.16 -19.58 -7.24
CA ARG A 220 -13.38 -20.82 -7.11
C ARG A 220 -13.15 -21.15 -5.63
N THR A 221 -13.05 -22.43 -5.32
CA THR A 221 -12.65 -22.87 -3.97
C THR A 221 -11.16 -22.60 -3.76
N PRO A 222 -10.68 -22.59 -2.50
CA PRO A 222 -9.27 -22.43 -2.21
C PRO A 222 -8.40 -23.50 -2.87
N GLU A 223 -8.87 -24.74 -2.98
CA GLU A 223 -8.12 -25.85 -3.57
C GLU A 223 -7.96 -25.68 -5.09
N ASP A 224 -9.03 -25.26 -5.78
CA ASP A 224 -8.99 -25.01 -7.22
C ASP A 224 -8.06 -23.83 -7.54
N MET A 225 -8.17 -22.74 -6.76
CA MET A 225 -7.31 -21.57 -6.95
C MET A 225 -5.85 -21.87 -6.58
N GLY A 226 -5.63 -22.60 -5.48
CA GLY A 226 -4.30 -23.04 -5.05
C GLY A 226 -3.60 -23.84 -6.16
N ARG A 227 -4.28 -24.81 -6.78
CA ARG A 227 -3.73 -25.58 -7.91
C ARG A 227 -3.41 -24.71 -9.13
N GLU A 228 -4.28 -23.75 -9.46
CA GLU A 228 -4.07 -22.84 -10.60
C GLU A 228 -2.87 -21.88 -10.37
N LEU A 229 -2.69 -21.41 -9.13
CA LEU A 229 -1.58 -20.53 -8.77
C LEU A 229 -0.27 -21.31 -8.59
N ALA A 230 -0.31 -22.54 -8.07
CA ALA A 230 0.84 -23.43 -7.91
C ALA A 230 1.60 -23.69 -9.23
N ALA A 231 0.89 -23.71 -10.36
CA ALA A 231 1.49 -23.88 -11.68
C ALA A 231 2.15 -22.59 -12.22
N ARG A 232 1.68 -21.41 -11.80
CA ARG A 232 2.14 -20.10 -12.31
C ARG A 232 3.20 -19.45 -11.43
N LEU A 233 3.18 -19.75 -10.13
CA LEU A 233 4.02 -19.11 -9.13
C LEU A 233 5.53 -19.20 -9.38
N PRO A 234 6.08 -20.32 -9.89
CA PRO A 234 7.47 -20.37 -10.33
C PRO A 234 7.83 -19.32 -11.38
N GLY A 235 6.97 -19.12 -12.39
CA GLY A 235 7.18 -18.10 -13.43
C GLY A 235 7.10 -16.67 -12.87
N LEU A 236 6.13 -16.41 -11.99
CA LEU A 236 5.96 -15.11 -11.33
C LEU A 236 7.15 -14.76 -10.42
N THR A 237 7.67 -15.74 -9.68
CA THR A 237 8.85 -15.55 -8.84
C THR A 237 10.11 -15.35 -9.68
N ALA A 238 10.36 -16.18 -10.70
CA ALA A 238 11.54 -16.06 -11.56
C ALA A 238 11.61 -14.72 -12.31
N THR A 239 10.48 -14.26 -12.87
CA THR A 239 10.43 -12.96 -13.57
C THR A 239 10.59 -11.78 -12.63
N LEU A 240 10.14 -11.90 -11.37
CA LEU A 240 10.36 -10.88 -10.35
C LEU A 240 11.84 -10.77 -9.95
N GLN A 241 12.58 -11.89 -9.86
CA GLN A 241 14.02 -11.87 -9.54
C GLN A 241 14.83 -11.05 -10.57
N ALA A 242 14.45 -11.11 -11.85
CA ALA A 242 15.12 -10.37 -12.91
C ALA A 242 15.03 -8.84 -12.75
N THR A 243 14.06 -8.34 -11.99
CA THR A 243 13.82 -6.90 -11.79
C THR A 243 14.74 -6.24 -10.75
N GLY A 244 15.72 -6.97 -10.21
CA GLY A 244 16.55 -6.49 -9.09
C GLY A 244 15.87 -6.62 -7.72
N ALA A 245 14.76 -7.37 -7.64
CA ALA A 245 14.12 -7.72 -6.37
C ALA A 245 14.94 -8.75 -5.55
N GLY A 246 16.03 -9.27 -6.11
CA GLY A 246 16.88 -10.30 -5.50
C GLY A 246 16.15 -11.63 -5.34
N ALA A 247 16.48 -12.40 -4.31
CA ALA A 247 15.88 -13.71 -4.09
C ALA A 247 14.37 -13.60 -3.79
N ALA A 248 13.52 -14.17 -4.66
CA ALA A 248 12.07 -14.14 -4.53
C ALA A 248 11.52 -15.52 -4.14
N HIS A 249 10.90 -15.61 -2.98
CA HIS A 249 10.30 -16.85 -2.48
C HIS A 249 8.85 -16.60 -2.03
N PRO A 250 7.91 -17.50 -2.31
CA PRO A 250 6.58 -17.41 -1.71
C PRO A 250 6.69 -17.51 -0.18
N LEU A 251 5.95 -16.66 0.54
CA LEU A 251 5.86 -16.80 1.99
C LEU A 251 5.00 -17.98 2.36
N THR A 252 5.41 -18.72 3.38
CA THR A 252 4.60 -19.73 4.07
C THR A 252 3.48 -19.08 4.89
N ALA A 253 2.51 -19.89 5.33
CA ALA A 253 1.45 -19.45 6.23
C ALA A 253 2.05 -18.87 7.53
N GLN A 254 3.08 -19.53 8.06
CA GLN A 254 3.75 -19.13 9.29
C GLN A 254 4.47 -17.78 9.14
N GLU A 255 5.30 -17.61 8.11
CA GLU A 255 6.03 -16.35 7.87
C GLU A 255 5.08 -15.17 7.65
N LEU A 256 3.96 -15.43 6.98
CA LEU A 256 2.92 -14.42 6.80
C LEU A 256 2.24 -14.08 8.14
N CYS A 257 1.91 -15.08 8.96
CA CYS A 257 1.37 -14.88 10.31
C CYS A 257 2.30 -13.99 11.16
N GLU A 258 3.60 -14.31 11.20
CA GLU A 258 4.61 -13.54 11.92
C GLU A 258 4.71 -12.10 11.39
N THR A 259 4.74 -11.94 10.06
CA THR A 259 4.82 -10.63 9.41
C THR A 259 3.63 -9.73 9.80
N ILE A 260 2.42 -10.28 9.84
CA ILE A 260 1.22 -9.52 10.16
C ILE A 260 1.12 -9.24 11.67
N LEU A 261 1.44 -10.22 12.52
CA LEU A 261 1.46 -10.04 13.97
C LEU A 261 2.45 -8.93 14.35
N VAL A 262 3.69 -8.99 13.85
CA VAL A 262 4.74 -7.99 14.14
C VAL A 262 4.35 -6.58 13.69
N ALA A 263 3.51 -6.45 12.67
CA ALA A 263 3.03 -5.14 12.26
C ALA A 263 2.04 -4.52 13.27
N TYR A 264 1.15 -5.34 13.85
CA TYR A 264 0.19 -4.93 14.89
C TYR A 264 0.76 -4.92 16.31
N ASP A 265 1.80 -5.70 16.56
CA ASP A 265 2.55 -5.73 17.81
C ASP A 265 4.06 -5.72 17.54
N PRO A 266 4.67 -4.54 17.28
CA PRO A 266 6.11 -4.44 17.04
C PRO A 266 7.01 -4.99 18.14
N ALA A 267 6.54 -5.07 19.39
CA ALA A 267 7.28 -5.67 20.50
C ALA A 267 7.44 -7.19 20.37
N ALA A 268 6.56 -7.87 19.63
CA ALA A 268 6.65 -9.31 19.39
C ALA A 268 7.83 -9.68 18.47
N ALA A 269 8.39 -8.72 17.72
CA ALA A 269 9.46 -8.97 16.75
C ALA A 269 10.69 -9.63 17.39
N SER A 270 11.17 -9.09 18.54
CA SER A 270 12.33 -9.65 19.22
C SER A 270 12.06 -11.04 19.80
N LEU A 271 10.82 -11.30 20.24
CA LEU A 271 10.42 -12.60 20.78
C LEU A 271 10.41 -13.68 19.70
N ILE A 272 9.92 -13.34 18.51
CA ILE A 272 9.93 -14.23 17.34
C ILE A 272 11.36 -14.48 16.87
N ASP A 273 12.18 -13.42 16.76
CA ASP A 273 13.60 -13.56 16.42
C ASP A 273 14.35 -14.47 17.42
N ASP A 274 14.03 -14.34 18.71
CA ASP A 274 14.61 -15.18 19.76
C ASP A 274 14.17 -16.65 19.68
N ALA A 275 12.89 -16.91 19.38
CA ALA A 275 12.38 -18.26 19.15
C ALA A 275 13.11 -18.93 17.97
N HIS A 276 13.19 -18.24 16.82
CA HIS A 276 13.90 -18.75 15.64
C HIS A 276 15.40 -18.96 15.91
N ALA A 277 16.01 -18.10 16.71
CA ALA A 277 17.41 -18.26 17.12
C ALA A 277 17.63 -19.54 17.96
N ASN A 278 16.62 -19.95 18.74
CA ASN A 278 16.64 -21.19 19.51
C ASN A 278 16.19 -22.42 18.70
N GLY A 279 15.87 -22.26 17.42
CA GLY A 279 15.33 -23.33 16.58
C GLY A 279 13.86 -23.66 16.84
N GLU A 280 13.15 -22.75 17.52
CA GLU A 280 11.72 -22.85 17.81
C GLU A 280 10.93 -22.04 16.79
N VAL A 281 9.83 -22.62 16.27
CA VAL A 281 8.88 -21.91 15.41
C VAL A 281 7.63 -21.63 16.25
N PRO A 282 7.27 -20.36 16.49
CA PRO A 282 6.06 -20.04 17.25
C PRO A 282 4.81 -20.61 16.56
N ASP A 283 3.92 -21.27 17.31
CA ASP A 283 2.65 -21.76 16.72
C ASP A 283 1.66 -20.60 16.57
N LEU A 284 1.58 -20.02 15.36
CA LEU A 284 0.71 -18.88 15.07
C LEU A 284 -0.42 -19.27 14.11
N SER A 285 -1.66 -19.08 14.57
CA SER A 285 -2.85 -19.25 13.75
C SER A 285 -3.32 -17.93 13.15
N TRP A 286 -3.76 -17.93 11.89
CA TRP A 286 -4.29 -16.74 11.23
C TRP A 286 -5.47 -16.07 11.96
N SER A 287 -6.24 -16.85 12.71
CA SER A 287 -7.32 -16.35 13.56
C SER A 287 -6.85 -15.53 14.76
N ASP A 288 -5.55 -15.52 15.05
CA ASP A 288 -4.95 -14.97 16.27
C ASP A 288 -3.75 -14.02 16.00
N VAL A 289 -3.55 -13.59 14.75
CA VAL A 289 -2.45 -12.66 14.37
C VAL A 289 -2.84 -11.18 14.40
N GLY A 290 -4.07 -10.86 14.75
CA GLY A 290 -4.53 -9.49 14.95
C GLY A 290 -4.13 -8.93 16.31
N PRO A 291 -4.33 -7.62 16.53
CA PRO A 291 -4.04 -6.99 17.80
C PRO A 291 -5.05 -7.43 18.87
N THR A 292 -4.63 -7.45 20.13
CA THR A 292 -5.53 -7.59 21.29
C THR A 292 -6.45 -6.39 21.41
N ALA A 293 -5.90 -5.19 21.21
CA ALA A 293 -6.64 -3.94 21.27
C ALA A 293 -6.13 -2.95 20.23
N ALA A 294 -7.07 -2.39 19.47
CA ALA A 294 -6.76 -1.28 18.60
C ALA A 294 -7.76 -0.14 18.74
N GLN A 295 -7.30 1.07 18.47
CA GLN A 295 -8.12 2.27 18.49
C GLN A 295 -7.72 3.18 17.33
N ALA A 296 -8.64 3.34 16.39
CA ALA A 296 -8.55 4.39 15.39
C ALA A 296 -8.88 5.74 16.05
N ASN A 297 -7.97 6.69 15.86
CA ASN A 297 -8.20 8.10 16.08
C ASN A 297 -8.39 8.82 14.73
N TRP A 298 -8.65 10.12 14.78
CA TRP A 298 -8.88 10.89 13.55
C TRP A 298 -7.62 10.92 12.68
N ASP A 299 -6.44 10.94 13.29
CA ASP A 299 -5.15 11.18 12.66
C ASP A 299 -4.10 10.10 12.97
N SER A 300 -4.33 9.25 13.97
CA SER A 300 -3.46 8.13 14.35
C SER A 300 -4.23 6.82 14.52
N TYR A 301 -3.49 5.72 14.61
CA TYR A 301 -4.00 4.38 14.90
C TYR A 301 -3.16 3.76 16.01
N ARG A 302 -3.75 3.63 17.21
CA ARG A 302 -3.12 2.91 18.30
C ARG A 302 -3.42 1.42 18.13
N HIS A 303 -2.40 0.61 18.14
CA HIS A 303 -2.47 -0.85 18.26
C HIS A 303 -1.62 -1.25 19.47
N ASP A 304 -1.34 -2.54 19.63
CA ASP A 304 -0.91 -3.12 20.92
C ASP A 304 0.28 -2.38 21.54
N SER A 305 1.49 -2.63 21.05
CA SER A 305 2.71 -2.01 21.58
C SER A 305 3.08 -0.67 20.94
N ALA A 306 2.33 -0.19 19.94
CA ALA A 306 2.74 1.01 19.19
C ALA A 306 1.59 1.85 18.63
N THR A 307 1.95 3.05 18.15
CA THR A 307 1.04 3.96 17.45
C THR A 307 1.54 4.16 16.03
N SER A 308 0.64 3.99 15.04
CA SER A 308 0.94 4.23 13.64
C SER A 308 0.18 5.44 13.09
N VAL A 309 0.81 6.10 12.11
CA VAL A 309 0.19 7.11 11.27
C VAL A 309 0.42 6.70 9.82
N THR A 310 -0.64 6.74 9.02
CA THR A 310 -0.58 6.41 7.60
C THR A 310 -0.91 7.64 6.75
N TRP A 311 -0.08 7.86 5.74
CA TRP A 311 -0.25 8.85 4.68
C TRP A 311 -0.57 8.15 3.37
N GLN A 312 -1.33 8.82 2.53
CA GLN A 312 -1.54 8.45 1.13
C GLN A 312 -0.88 9.48 0.22
N MET A 313 -0.39 9.03 -0.93
CA MET A 313 0.00 9.90 -2.02
C MET A 313 -1.25 10.56 -2.62
N THR A 314 -1.28 11.89 -2.60
CA THR A 314 -2.30 12.69 -3.31
C THR A 314 -1.80 13.15 -4.67
N GLN A 315 -0.47 13.18 -4.85
CA GLN A 315 0.13 13.54 -6.11
C GLN A 315 1.47 12.82 -6.32
N ALA A 316 1.61 12.17 -7.47
CA ALA A 316 2.85 11.54 -7.91
C ALA A 316 3.95 12.57 -8.24
N PRO A 317 5.22 12.14 -8.32
CA PRO A 317 6.33 12.97 -8.75
C PRO A 317 6.07 13.51 -10.16
N ARG A 318 6.50 14.74 -10.43
CA ARG A 318 6.34 15.39 -11.74
C ARG A 318 7.68 15.52 -12.46
N GLY A 319 7.62 15.47 -13.78
CA GLY A 319 8.77 15.62 -14.66
C GLY A 319 9.55 14.31 -14.80
N LEU A 320 10.82 14.40 -15.17
CA LEU A 320 11.71 13.25 -15.28
C LEU A 320 11.95 12.65 -13.89
N VAL A 321 11.56 11.40 -13.70
CA VAL A 321 11.73 10.64 -12.46
C VAL A 321 12.94 9.73 -12.63
N GLN A 322 13.93 9.87 -11.74
CA GLN A 322 15.11 9.01 -11.72
C GLN A 322 14.84 7.77 -10.86
N SER A 323 15.56 6.67 -11.13
CA SER A 323 15.45 5.39 -10.41
C SER A 323 15.57 5.54 -8.89
N GLY A 324 16.45 6.45 -8.43
CA GLY A 324 16.69 6.70 -7.01
C GLY A 324 15.68 7.63 -6.30
N VAL A 325 14.59 8.07 -6.94
CA VAL A 325 13.70 9.11 -6.36
C VAL A 325 13.13 8.73 -4.99
N LEU A 326 12.87 7.43 -4.76
CA LEU A 326 12.30 6.93 -3.50
C LEU A 326 13.37 6.53 -2.48
N ALA A 327 14.67 6.52 -2.83
CA ALA A 327 15.73 5.93 -2.01
C ALA A 327 15.74 6.46 -0.57
N ARG A 328 15.64 7.78 -0.38
CA ARG A 328 15.58 8.39 0.96
C ARG A 328 14.27 8.09 1.70
N LEU A 329 13.14 8.00 0.99
CA LEU A 329 11.86 7.65 1.59
C LEU A 329 11.84 6.19 2.05
N LEU A 330 12.54 5.30 1.35
CA LEU A 330 12.66 3.87 1.68
C LEU A 330 13.71 3.60 2.78
N ALA A 331 14.77 4.40 2.85
CA ALA A 331 15.84 4.20 3.84
C ALA A 331 15.35 4.30 5.30
N PRO A 332 15.94 3.55 6.24
CA PRO A 332 15.62 3.67 7.66
C PRO A 332 15.74 5.11 8.20
N HIS A 333 14.98 5.44 9.25
CA HIS A 333 14.99 6.78 9.84
C HIS A 333 14.96 6.70 11.36
N ARG A 334 15.90 7.39 12.04
CA ARG A 334 16.07 7.33 13.51
C ARG A 334 14.83 7.70 14.32
N ASP A 335 14.00 8.61 13.80
CA ASP A 335 12.81 9.10 14.49
C ASP A 335 11.56 8.21 14.24
N ILE A 336 11.71 7.12 13.48
CA ILE A 336 10.62 6.21 13.13
C ILE A 336 11.04 4.78 13.50
N ALA A 337 10.32 4.17 14.45
CA ALA A 337 10.64 2.82 14.91
C ALA A 337 10.29 1.74 13.88
N ARG A 338 9.27 1.93 13.05
CA ARG A 338 9.03 1.07 11.88
C ARG A 338 8.41 1.90 10.78
N LYS A 339 9.00 1.91 9.59
CA LYS A 339 8.49 2.63 8.44
C LYS A 339 8.19 1.68 7.31
N ARG A 340 6.97 1.75 6.80
CA ARG A 340 6.50 0.93 5.69
C ARG A 340 6.04 1.82 4.55
N VAL A 341 6.56 1.57 3.36
CA VAL A 341 6.19 2.24 2.12
C VAL A 341 5.60 1.20 1.19
N THR A 342 4.33 1.38 0.87
CA THR A 342 3.54 0.42 0.12
C THR A 342 3.08 1.04 -1.18
N LEU A 343 3.56 0.52 -2.31
CA LEU A 343 3.10 0.85 -3.64
C LEU A 343 1.93 -0.08 -3.99
N LEU A 344 0.79 0.50 -4.34
CA LEU A 344 -0.42 -0.21 -4.74
C LEU A 344 -0.55 -0.09 -6.25
N TYR A 345 -0.41 -1.18 -6.97
CA TYR A 345 -0.55 -1.25 -8.42
C TYR A 345 -1.89 -1.87 -8.81
N LYS A 346 -2.52 -1.28 -9.81
CA LYS A 346 -3.70 -1.81 -10.48
C LYS A 346 -3.43 -1.86 -11.98
N PRO A 347 -2.99 -3.02 -12.50
CA PRO A 347 -2.83 -3.23 -13.93
C PRO A 347 -4.15 -2.94 -14.66
N ILE A 348 -4.05 -2.33 -15.84
CA ILE A 348 -5.19 -2.05 -16.70
C ILE A 348 -5.17 -3.03 -17.87
N ASP A 349 -6.32 -3.67 -18.11
CA ASP A 349 -6.53 -4.57 -19.24
C ASP A 349 -6.13 -3.87 -20.55
N PRO A 350 -5.26 -4.49 -21.39
CA PRO A 350 -4.83 -3.91 -22.67
C PRO A 350 -6.00 -3.47 -23.57
N ALA A 351 -7.12 -4.19 -23.57
CA ALA A 351 -8.31 -3.84 -24.36
C ALA A 351 -8.95 -2.52 -23.92
N ARG A 352 -8.74 -2.10 -22.66
CA ARG A 352 -9.21 -0.82 -22.12
C ARG A 352 -8.13 0.26 -22.16
N ALA A 353 -6.85 -0.11 -22.15
CA ALA A 353 -5.73 0.82 -22.05
C ALA A 353 -5.74 1.85 -23.18
N ALA A 354 -5.80 1.40 -24.45
CA ALA A 354 -5.82 2.29 -25.62
C ALA A 354 -6.93 3.36 -25.56
N ALA A 355 -8.14 2.97 -25.16
CA ALA A 355 -9.27 3.90 -25.05
C ALA A 355 -9.06 4.94 -23.93
N LEU A 356 -8.43 4.54 -22.81
CA LEU A 356 -8.10 5.45 -21.71
C LEU A 356 -7.05 6.47 -22.14
N VAL A 357 -5.96 6.00 -22.76
CA VAL A 357 -4.85 6.87 -23.19
C VAL A 357 -5.34 7.89 -24.23
N GLN A 358 -6.13 7.45 -25.22
CA GLN A 358 -6.75 8.37 -26.19
C GLN A 358 -7.67 9.40 -25.52
N ALA A 359 -8.43 9.01 -24.49
CA ALA A 359 -9.28 9.94 -23.74
C ALA A 359 -8.45 10.97 -22.97
N ASP A 360 -7.32 10.56 -22.37
CA ASP A 360 -6.41 11.44 -21.65
C ASP A 360 -5.71 12.44 -22.58
N VAL A 361 -5.26 12.02 -23.76
CA VAL A 361 -4.71 12.91 -24.80
C VAL A 361 -5.75 13.94 -25.21
N ARG A 362 -6.97 13.52 -25.57
CA ARG A 362 -8.06 14.45 -25.93
C ARG A 362 -8.39 15.44 -24.81
N ALA A 363 -8.40 14.98 -23.56
CA ALA A 363 -8.64 15.85 -22.41
C ALA A 363 -7.51 16.86 -22.18
N ALA A 364 -6.26 16.45 -22.39
CA ALA A 364 -5.09 17.32 -22.29
C ALA A 364 -5.07 18.35 -23.43
N GLU A 365 -5.35 17.93 -24.66
CA GLU A 365 -5.49 18.81 -25.83
C GLU A 365 -6.57 19.86 -25.63
N PHE A 366 -7.75 19.45 -25.16
CA PHE A 366 -8.83 20.37 -24.86
C PHE A 366 -8.42 21.41 -23.81
N LYS A 367 -7.72 21.02 -22.73
CA LYS A 367 -7.23 21.97 -21.72
C LYS A 367 -6.19 22.93 -22.29
N ALA A 368 -5.25 22.42 -23.07
CA ALA A 368 -4.19 23.23 -23.68
C ALA A 368 -4.75 24.24 -24.71
N THR A 369 -5.84 23.91 -25.40
CA THR A 369 -6.43 24.74 -26.47
C THR A 369 -7.60 25.62 -26.00
N SER A 370 -8.32 25.24 -24.95
CA SER A 370 -9.50 25.98 -24.45
C SER A 370 -9.17 27.28 -23.70
N SER A 371 -7.94 27.43 -23.19
CA SER A 371 -7.50 28.67 -22.54
C SER A 371 -6.80 29.60 -23.53
N ARG A 372 -7.22 30.87 -23.57
CA ARG A 372 -6.55 31.92 -24.36
C ARG A 372 -5.12 32.22 -23.90
N LYS A 373 -4.72 31.76 -22.71
CA LYS A 373 -3.36 31.80 -22.16
C LYS A 373 -3.02 30.44 -21.57
N PRO A 374 -2.53 29.48 -22.38
CA PRO A 374 -2.08 28.19 -21.88
C PRO A 374 -0.93 28.39 -20.90
N VAL A 375 -1.03 27.83 -19.70
CA VAL A 375 0.11 27.82 -18.76
C VAL A 375 1.09 26.73 -19.21
N ALA A 376 2.38 26.90 -18.95
CA ALA A 376 3.43 25.92 -19.29
C ALA A 376 3.14 24.50 -18.73
N ARG A 377 2.30 24.42 -17.70
CA ARG A 377 1.80 23.17 -17.13
C ARG A 377 0.90 22.39 -18.10
N ASP A 378 0.06 23.06 -18.85
CA ASP A 378 -0.91 22.41 -19.76
C ASP A 378 -0.19 21.84 -20.98
N SER A 379 0.83 22.55 -21.50
CA SER A 379 1.67 22.03 -22.59
C SER A 379 2.57 20.88 -22.16
N LEU A 380 3.06 20.88 -20.91
CA LEU A 380 3.79 19.72 -20.37
C LEU A 380 2.87 18.51 -20.18
N ALA A 381 1.64 18.72 -19.69
CA ALA A 381 0.66 17.65 -19.52
C ALA A 381 0.29 17.01 -20.86
N LEU A 382 0.09 17.81 -21.91
CA LEU A 382 -0.15 17.29 -23.26
C LEU A 382 1.03 16.45 -23.77
N ARG A 383 2.26 16.95 -23.64
CA ARG A 383 3.46 16.18 -24.03
C ARG A 383 3.60 14.87 -23.27
N SER A 384 3.29 14.86 -21.97
CA SER A 384 3.31 13.65 -21.15
C SER A 384 2.25 12.64 -21.61
N ALA A 385 1.04 13.11 -21.95
CA ALA A 385 -0.02 12.25 -22.46
C ALA A 385 0.35 11.63 -23.82
N GLN A 386 0.92 12.43 -24.73
CA GLN A 386 1.43 11.95 -26.03
C GLN A 386 2.59 10.96 -25.89
N ALA A 387 3.49 11.17 -24.92
CA ALA A 387 4.55 10.20 -24.63
C ALA A 387 3.96 8.87 -24.14
N THR A 388 2.97 8.92 -23.24
CA THR A 388 2.27 7.71 -22.75
C THR A 388 1.56 6.98 -23.90
N GLU A 389 0.94 7.70 -24.82
CA GLU A 389 0.34 7.14 -26.05
C GLU A 389 1.37 6.46 -26.94
N SER A 390 2.53 7.08 -27.14
CA SER A 390 3.62 6.48 -27.92
C SER A 390 4.18 5.21 -27.26
N GLU A 391 4.30 5.20 -25.92
CA GLU A 391 4.78 4.03 -25.16
C GLU A 391 3.75 2.89 -25.21
N GLU A 392 2.46 3.18 -25.04
CA GLU A 392 1.38 2.17 -25.15
C GLU A 392 1.30 1.59 -26.57
N ALA A 393 1.39 2.45 -27.61
CA ALA A 393 1.46 2.00 -29.00
C ALA A 393 2.71 1.15 -29.29
N SER A 394 3.78 1.30 -28.50
CA SER A 394 4.99 0.47 -28.56
C SER A 394 4.89 -0.81 -27.72
N GLY A 395 3.74 -1.06 -27.08
CA GLY A 395 3.48 -2.27 -26.30
C GLY A 395 3.80 -2.16 -24.81
N ALA A 396 3.88 -0.94 -24.25
CA ALA A 396 3.96 -0.73 -22.80
C ALA A 396 2.61 -0.98 -22.13
N GLY A 397 2.64 -1.56 -20.92
CA GLY A 397 1.44 -1.77 -20.11
C GLY A 397 1.05 -0.50 -19.36
N LEU A 398 -0.25 -0.25 -19.25
CA LEU A 398 -0.76 0.86 -18.44
C LEU A 398 -1.14 0.37 -17.04
N VAL A 399 -0.65 1.06 -16.01
CA VAL A 399 -0.87 0.70 -14.61
C VAL A 399 -1.22 1.93 -13.81
N ASN A 400 -2.33 1.85 -13.05
CA ASN A 400 -2.62 2.84 -12.03
C ASN A 400 -1.85 2.51 -10.76
N PHE A 401 -1.20 3.50 -10.14
CA PHE A 401 -0.50 3.27 -8.89
C PHE A 401 -0.85 4.30 -7.80
N GLY A 402 -0.78 3.85 -6.56
CA GLY A 402 -0.87 4.68 -5.35
C GLY A 402 0.28 4.35 -4.41
N ILE A 403 0.56 5.24 -3.45
CA ILE A 403 1.54 4.98 -2.39
C ILE A 403 0.89 5.24 -1.05
N LEU A 404 1.08 4.30 -0.12
CA LEU A 404 0.81 4.48 1.29
C LEU A 404 2.14 4.48 2.06
N VAL A 405 2.29 5.40 2.99
CA VAL A 405 3.44 5.43 3.90
C VAL A 405 2.91 5.29 5.30
N THR A 406 3.33 4.28 6.04
CA THR A 406 3.01 4.09 7.47
C THR A 406 4.27 4.34 8.28
N ALA A 407 4.20 5.25 9.25
CA ALA A 407 5.22 5.39 10.28
C ALA A 407 4.65 4.91 11.62
N THR A 408 5.38 4.03 12.28
CA THR A 408 5.02 3.45 13.58
C THR A 408 6.05 3.87 14.62
N VAL A 409 5.56 4.37 15.75
CA VAL A 409 6.37 4.75 16.91
C VAL A 409 5.95 3.91 18.12
N ILE A 410 6.94 3.41 18.86
CA ILE A 410 6.70 2.65 20.09
C ILE A 410 6.28 3.63 21.21
N ASP A 411 7.02 4.74 21.34
CA ASP A 411 6.69 5.83 22.26
C ASP A 411 5.77 6.85 21.55
N PRO A 412 4.51 7.04 22.03
CA PRO A 412 3.59 8.04 21.49
C PRO A 412 4.14 9.48 21.52
N SER A 413 5.06 9.81 22.43
CA SER A 413 5.63 11.15 22.52
C SER A 413 6.40 11.54 21.25
N LYS A 414 6.93 10.53 20.52
CA LYS A 414 7.70 10.70 19.28
C LYS A 414 6.83 10.79 18.03
N GLU A 415 5.50 10.74 18.16
CA GLU A 415 4.60 10.79 17.00
C GLU A 415 4.79 12.07 16.17
N ALA A 416 5.00 13.22 16.83
CA ALA A 416 5.23 14.50 16.15
C ALA A 416 6.51 14.49 15.31
N ASP A 417 7.59 13.93 15.84
CA ASP A 417 8.88 13.82 15.14
C ASP A 417 8.78 12.87 13.95
N ALA A 418 8.11 11.73 14.13
CA ALA A 418 7.86 10.78 13.04
C ALA A 418 7.01 11.40 11.91
N ARG A 419 6.02 12.24 12.25
CA ARG A 419 5.23 12.98 11.25
C ARG A 419 6.09 13.96 10.46
N ALA A 420 6.89 14.77 11.15
CA ALA A 420 7.81 15.72 10.52
C ALA A 420 8.83 15.02 9.62
N ALA A 421 9.34 13.86 10.06
CA ALA A 421 10.23 13.02 9.26
C ALA A 421 9.56 12.56 7.96
N VAL A 422 8.35 12.00 8.01
CA VAL A 422 7.63 11.55 6.80
C VAL A 422 7.32 12.72 5.85
N ASP A 423 6.92 13.88 6.38
CA ASP A 423 6.63 15.06 5.57
C ASP A 423 7.90 15.54 4.81
N ASN A 424 9.05 15.57 5.49
CA ASN A 424 10.35 15.93 4.88
C ASN A 424 10.80 14.88 3.84
N LEU A 425 10.65 13.60 4.15
CA LEU A 425 11.01 12.50 3.24
C LEU A 425 10.10 12.48 2.00
N GLY A 426 8.80 12.73 2.17
CA GLY A 426 7.84 12.85 1.06
C GLY A 426 8.22 13.99 0.12
N ALA A 427 8.54 15.16 0.66
CA ALA A 427 9.01 16.30 -0.14
C ALA A 427 10.30 15.97 -0.92
N THR A 428 11.24 15.27 -0.28
CA THR A 428 12.50 14.84 -0.92
C THR A 428 12.26 13.85 -2.06
N ALA A 429 11.32 12.92 -1.89
CA ALA A 429 10.86 12.00 -2.92
C ALA A 429 9.95 12.66 -3.98
N ARG A 430 9.73 13.98 -3.91
CA ARG A 430 8.82 14.75 -4.77
C ARG A 430 7.39 14.23 -4.75
N LEU A 431 7.00 13.57 -3.67
CA LEU A 431 5.66 13.05 -3.43
C LEU A 431 4.88 14.05 -2.60
N ARG A 432 3.61 14.28 -2.97
CA ARG A 432 2.68 14.95 -2.08
C ARG A 432 1.97 13.90 -1.25
N LEU A 433 2.31 13.86 0.03
CA LEU A 433 1.72 12.92 1.00
C LEU A 433 0.70 13.66 1.87
N ARG A 434 -0.35 12.93 2.25
CA ARG A 434 -1.35 13.45 3.18
C ARG A 434 -1.79 12.37 4.17
N PRO A 435 -1.88 12.66 5.48
CA PRO A 435 -2.45 11.72 6.43
C PRO A 435 -3.86 11.27 6.05
N VAL A 436 -4.15 9.98 6.20
CA VAL A 436 -5.46 9.39 5.91
C VAL A 436 -6.43 9.64 7.07
N TYR A 437 -6.87 10.89 7.20
CA TYR A 437 -7.74 11.30 8.30
C TYR A 437 -9.09 10.57 8.31
N GLY A 438 -9.42 10.00 9.47
CA GLY A 438 -10.68 9.29 9.74
C GLY A 438 -10.76 7.86 9.21
N SER A 439 -9.65 7.32 8.67
CA SER A 439 -9.58 5.94 8.14
C SER A 439 -8.18 5.34 8.31
N GLN A 440 -7.53 5.67 9.43
CA GLN A 440 -6.16 5.23 9.74
C GLN A 440 -6.05 3.71 9.91
N ASP A 441 -7.07 3.06 10.45
CA ASP A 441 -7.20 1.60 10.56
C ASP A 441 -7.22 0.92 9.19
N SER A 442 -8.04 1.43 8.27
CA SER A 442 -8.17 0.90 6.91
C SER A 442 -6.89 1.14 6.10
N ALA A 443 -6.28 2.32 6.25
CA ALA A 443 -5.03 2.67 5.58
C ALA A 443 -3.85 1.84 6.11
N PHE A 444 -3.79 1.61 7.43
CA PHE A 444 -2.81 0.73 8.04
C PHE A 444 -2.93 -0.70 7.49
N ALA A 445 -4.14 -1.24 7.45
CA ALA A 445 -4.39 -2.58 6.90
C ALA A 445 -4.05 -2.67 5.40
N ALA A 446 -4.37 -1.63 4.63
CA ALA A 446 -4.05 -1.52 3.21
C ALA A 446 -2.54 -1.49 2.92
N ALA A 447 -1.75 -1.00 3.87
CA ALA A 447 -0.30 -0.94 3.73
C ALA A 447 0.39 -2.26 4.11
N LEU A 448 -0.28 -3.17 4.84
CA LEU A 448 0.22 -4.53 5.10
C LEU A 448 0.27 -5.36 3.81
N PRO A 449 1.20 -6.33 3.67
CA PRO A 449 1.30 -7.20 2.50
C PRO A 449 0.15 -8.25 2.48
N LEU A 450 -1.09 -7.78 2.35
CA LEU A 450 -2.31 -8.60 2.34
C LEU A 450 -2.97 -8.63 0.95
N GLY A 451 -2.52 -7.79 0.02
CA GLY A 451 -3.12 -7.66 -1.31
C GLY A 451 -4.57 -7.16 -1.24
N LEU A 452 -4.85 -6.17 -0.40
CA LEU A 452 -6.21 -5.64 -0.25
C LEU A 452 -6.56 -4.70 -1.42
N VAL A 453 -7.55 -5.09 -2.22
CA VAL A 453 -8.05 -4.26 -3.32
C VAL A 453 -9.03 -3.21 -2.80
N LEU A 454 -8.51 -2.06 -2.34
CA LEU A 454 -9.30 -1.01 -1.67
C LEU A 454 -10.54 -0.57 -2.46
N THR A 455 -10.45 -0.52 -3.79
CA THR A 455 -11.58 -0.12 -4.64
C THR A 455 -12.79 -1.04 -4.50
N LYS A 456 -12.62 -2.30 -4.06
CA LYS A 456 -13.70 -3.26 -3.81
C LYS A 456 -14.33 -3.11 -2.41
N HIS A 457 -13.71 -2.34 -1.51
CA HIS A 457 -14.21 -2.11 -0.14
C HIS A 457 -14.95 -0.77 0.02
N VAL A 458 -15.04 0.05 -1.03
CA VAL A 458 -15.74 1.34 -0.99
C VAL A 458 -17.22 1.15 -1.37
N ALA A 459 -18.15 1.67 -0.56
CA ALA A 459 -19.59 1.58 -0.79
C ALA A 459 -20.12 2.45 -1.97
N VAL A 460 -19.24 3.19 -2.67
CA VAL A 460 -19.61 4.03 -3.82
C VAL A 460 -19.75 3.17 -5.07
N PRO A 461 -20.78 3.32 -5.92
CA PRO A 461 -20.97 2.52 -7.14
C PRO A 461 -19.77 2.57 -8.10
N ALA A 462 -19.41 1.43 -8.70
CA ALA A 462 -18.23 1.29 -9.57
C ALA A 462 -18.19 2.29 -10.75
N MET A 463 -19.34 2.66 -11.30
CA MET A 463 -19.46 3.60 -12.43
C MET A 463 -19.01 5.04 -12.08
N LEU A 464 -19.04 5.42 -10.79
CA LEU A 464 -18.52 6.71 -10.30
C LEU A 464 -17.05 6.62 -9.88
N ARG A 465 -16.46 5.41 -9.81
CA ARG A 465 -15.07 5.18 -9.40
C ARG A 465 -14.07 5.35 -10.54
N GLU A 466 -14.50 5.17 -11.79
CA GLU A 466 -13.62 5.21 -12.97
C GLU A 466 -13.47 6.62 -13.56
N GLY A 467 -14.21 7.62 -13.03
CA GLY A 467 -14.14 9.03 -13.47
C GLY A 467 -13.59 10.00 -12.42
N ILE A 468 -13.04 9.49 -11.31
CA ILE A 468 -12.34 10.24 -10.26
C ILE A 468 -10.93 9.67 -10.19
#